data_AF-A0A1B0GJG7-F1
#
_entry.id   AF-A0A1B0GJG7-F1
#
_cell.length_a   1.000
_cell.length_b   1.000
_cell.length_c   1.000
_cell.angle_alpha   90.00
_cell.angle_beta   90.00
_cell.angle_gamma   90.00
#
_symmetry.space_group_name_H-M   'P 1'
#
loop_
_entity.id
_entity.type
_entity.pdbx_description
1 polymer ?
#
loop_
_entity_poly.entity_id
_entity_poly.type
_entity_poly.pdbx_seq_one_letter_code
_entity_poly.pdbx_strand_id
1 'polypeptide(L)'
;IAFPNGPFTRPHPAVWRIIFGLSVLYFLGLQFLMFQNYKTIMGIFYWLDPGLKNFHINMDKEYGVNCSDITIERIWSHVDVFALAHFLGWMFKAILIRHMGILWAISIMWEITEIAFAHLLPNFVECWWDALILDVVVCNGVGIWCGLKLCKMLEMREYRWISIKHISSTTGKIKQIKLRAQIS
;
A
#
# COMPACT_ATOMS: atom_id res chain seq x y z
N ILE A 1 24.63 -13.04 -14.33
CA ILE A 1 25.38 -13.33 -13.09
C ILE A 1 25.22 -12.14 -12.15
N ALA A 2 24.07 -12.04 -11.45
CA ALA A 2 23.92 -11.14 -10.29
C ALA A 2 22.60 -11.41 -9.54
N PHE A 3 21.47 -11.56 -10.25
CA PHE A 3 20.16 -11.77 -9.62
C PHE A 3 19.41 -13.00 -10.16
N PRO A 4 18.86 -13.87 -9.29
CA PRO A 4 18.05 -15.01 -9.69
C PRO A 4 16.74 -14.53 -10.33
N ASN A 5 16.11 -15.39 -11.15
CA ASN A 5 14.76 -15.11 -11.63
C ASN A 5 13.79 -15.10 -10.45
N GLY A 6 13.05 -14.01 -10.29
CA GLY A 6 11.95 -13.93 -9.34
C GLY A 6 10.75 -14.77 -9.80
N PRO A 7 9.71 -14.91 -8.96
CA PRO A 7 8.49 -15.67 -9.28
C PRO A 7 7.66 -15.03 -10.40
N PHE A 8 7.99 -13.80 -10.80
CA PHE A 8 7.32 -13.07 -11.87
C PHE A 8 8.02 -13.28 -13.21
N THR A 9 7.28 -13.77 -14.20
CA THR A 9 7.78 -14.08 -15.55
C THR A 9 7.39 -13.04 -16.60
N ARG A 10 6.31 -12.28 -16.39
CA ARG A 10 5.78 -11.25 -17.31
C ARG A 10 5.78 -9.86 -16.66
N PRO A 11 6.02 -8.74 -17.39
CA PRO A 11 6.12 -8.66 -18.84
C PRO A 11 7.45 -9.21 -19.41
N HIS A 12 8.58 -9.03 -18.72
CA HIS A 12 9.86 -9.66 -19.09
C HIS A 12 10.75 -9.84 -17.83
N PRO A 13 11.52 -10.94 -17.69
CA PRO A 13 12.38 -11.16 -16.53
C PRO A 13 13.39 -10.04 -16.26
N ALA A 14 13.89 -9.37 -17.30
CA ALA A 14 14.79 -8.23 -17.14
C ALA A 14 14.14 -7.06 -16.39
N VAL A 15 12.86 -6.78 -16.62
CA VAL A 15 12.11 -5.72 -15.92
C VAL A 15 12.09 -6.01 -14.42
N TRP A 16 11.77 -7.24 -14.04
CA TRP A 16 11.75 -7.65 -12.63
C TRP A 16 13.12 -7.61 -11.97
N ARG A 17 14.17 -7.99 -12.70
CA ARG A 17 15.54 -7.88 -12.18
C ARG A 17 15.95 -6.41 -11.96
N ILE A 18 15.56 -5.50 -12.85
CA ILE A 18 15.81 -4.06 -12.68
C ILE A 18 15.05 -3.53 -11.46
N ILE A 19 13.75 -3.82 -11.36
CA ILE A 19 12.91 -3.40 -10.22
C ILE A 19 13.51 -3.92 -8.90
N PHE A 20 13.90 -5.20 -8.86
CA PHE A 20 14.53 -5.79 -7.68
C PHE A 20 15.87 -5.10 -7.35
N GLY A 21 16.74 -4.89 -8.34
CA GLY A 21 18.00 -4.18 -8.14
C GLY A 21 17.81 -2.76 -7.62
N LEU A 22 16.85 -2.00 -8.18
CA LEU A 22 16.48 -0.67 -7.70
C LEU A 22 15.94 -0.72 -6.26
N SER A 23 15.15 -1.73 -5.91
CA SER A 23 14.62 -1.92 -4.56
C SER A 23 15.73 -2.18 -3.54
N VAL A 24 16.73 -2.99 -3.91
CA VAL A 24 17.91 -3.26 -3.06
C VAL A 24 18.74 -1.98 -2.89
N LEU A 25 19.01 -1.24 -3.97
CA LEU A 25 19.74 0.02 -3.89
C LEU A 25 19.00 1.06 -3.04
N TYR A 26 17.68 1.16 -3.19
CA TYR A 26 16.84 2.03 -2.37
C TYR A 26 16.93 1.64 -0.89
N PHE A 27 16.81 0.35 -0.56
CA PHE A 27 16.93 -0.13 0.82
C PHE A 27 18.30 0.17 1.43
N LEU A 28 19.39 -0.07 0.69
CA LEU A 28 20.75 0.28 1.14
C LEU A 28 20.92 1.79 1.33
N GLY A 29 20.32 2.60 0.45
CA GLY A 29 20.29 4.05 0.57
C GLY A 29 19.54 4.51 1.83
N LEU A 30 18.37 3.95 2.12
CA LEU A 30 17.64 4.22 3.36
C LEU A 30 18.45 3.82 4.60
N GLN A 31 19.09 2.65 4.57
CA GLN A 31 19.94 2.19 5.67
C GLN A 31 21.11 3.13 5.92
N PHE A 32 21.74 3.63 4.85
CA PHE A 32 22.80 4.63 4.94
C PHE A 32 22.28 5.96 5.53
N LEU A 33 21.16 6.46 5.03
CA LEU A 33 20.53 7.71 5.51
C LEU A 33 20.13 7.61 6.98
N MET A 34 19.64 6.45 7.43
CA MET A 34 19.28 6.20 8.83
C MET A 34 20.45 6.42 9.80
N PHE A 35 21.69 6.19 9.35
CA PHE A 35 22.91 6.43 10.14
C PHE A 35 23.49 7.84 9.99
N GLN A 36 22.88 8.72 9.18
CA GLN A 36 23.29 10.11 9.04
C GLN A 36 22.57 11.01 10.05
N ASN A 37 23.18 12.14 10.39
CA ASN A 37 22.49 13.17 11.18
C ASN A 37 21.52 13.98 10.32
N TYR A 38 20.54 14.62 10.96
CA TYR A 38 19.51 15.41 10.27
C TYR A 38 20.09 16.49 9.34
N LYS A 39 21.14 17.21 9.75
CA LYS A 39 21.75 18.27 8.94
C LYS A 39 22.36 17.70 7.65
N THR A 40 23.03 16.56 7.75
CA THR A 40 23.62 15.85 6.60
C THR A 40 22.52 15.35 5.67
N ILE A 41 21.46 14.74 6.19
CA ILE A 41 20.33 14.26 5.39
C ILE A 41 19.69 15.42 4.61
N MET A 42 19.34 16.51 5.29
CA MET A 42 18.77 17.69 4.64
C MET A 42 19.73 18.32 3.63
N GLY A 43 21.04 18.33 3.93
CA GLY A 43 22.07 18.76 2.98
C GLY A 43 22.10 17.94 1.69
N ILE A 44 21.98 16.61 1.79
CA ILE A 44 21.88 15.70 0.64
C ILE A 44 20.60 15.99 -0.16
N PHE A 45 19.45 16.13 0.51
CA PHE A 45 18.19 16.44 -0.16
C PHE A 45 18.21 17.79 -0.87
N TYR A 46 18.76 18.83 -0.25
CA TYR A 46 18.91 20.14 -0.88
C TYR A 46 19.92 20.17 -2.02
N TRP A 47 20.89 19.26 -2.02
CA TRP A 47 21.81 19.10 -3.15
C TRP A 47 21.12 18.41 -4.33
N LEU A 48 20.29 17.40 -4.06
CA LEU A 48 19.54 16.65 -5.08
C LEU A 48 18.41 17.48 -5.70
N ASP A 49 17.67 18.22 -4.87
CA ASP A 49 16.64 19.16 -5.29
C ASP A 49 16.73 20.45 -4.46
N PRO A 50 17.37 21.51 -5.01
CA PRO A 50 17.52 22.80 -4.35
C PRO A 50 16.19 23.49 -4.02
N GLY A 51 15.09 23.14 -4.70
CA GLY A 51 13.76 23.69 -4.46
C GLY A 51 13.21 23.37 -3.08
N LEU A 52 13.66 22.27 -2.45
CA LEU A 52 13.22 21.89 -1.10
C LEU A 52 13.61 22.90 -0.02
N LYS A 53 14.62 23.75 -0.25
CA LYS A 53 15.04 24.76 0.74
C LYS A 53 13.92 25.74 1.10
N ASN A 54 13.05 26.01 0.12
CA ASN A 54 11.93 26.94 0.25
C ASN A 54 10.58 26.22 0.30
N PHE A 55 10.59 24.88 0.28
CA PHE A 55 9.38 24.09 0.36
C PHE A 55 8.90 24.03 1.81
N HIS A 56 7.67 24.42 2.02
CA HIS A 56 6.97 24.25 3.29
C HIS A 56 5.74 23.41 3.03
N ILE A 57 5.50 22.41 3.90
CA ILE A 57 4.26 21.65 3.87
C ILE A 57 3.13 22.63 4.14
N ASN A 58 2.08 22.58 3.33
CA ASN A 58 0.90 23.42 3.51
C ASN A 58 0.16 22.94 4.77
N MET A 59 0.50 23.52 5.91
CA MET A 59 -0.12 23.26 7.21
C MET A 59 -1.47 23.97 7.36
N ASP A 60 -1.89 24.79 6.38
CA ASP A 60 -3.13 25.56 6.45
C ASP A 60 -4.35 24.70 6.14
N LYS A 61 -4.15 23.49 5.59
CA LYS A 61 -5.24 22.56 5.30
C LYS A 61 -5.56 21.72 6.54
N GLU A 62 -6.64 22.10 7.22
CA GLU A 62 -7.17 21.39 8.39
C GLU A 62 -8.19 20.32 7.98
N TYR A 63 -7.85 19.04 8.13
CA TYR A 63 -8.73 17.93 7.76
C TYR A 63 -9.71 17.56 8.90
N GLY A 64 -9.31 17.68 10.16
CA GLY A 64 -10.05 17.17 11.33
C GLY A 64 -10.82 18.20 12.16
N VAL A 65 -11.23 19.34 11.62
CA VAL A 65 -11.93 20.41 12.37
C VAL A 65 -13.44 20.41 12.13
N ASN A 66 -14.31 20.58 13.12
CA ASN A 66 -15.77 20.65 12.91
C ASN A 66 -16.37 19.47 12.10
N CYS A 67 -16.05 18.23 12.48
CA CYS A 67 -16.44 17.02 11.74
C CYS A 67 -17.93 16.66 11.71
N SER A 68 -18.77 17.51 12.29
CA SER A 68 -20.23 17.41 12.21
C SER A 68 -20.82 18.16 11.01
N ASP A 69 -20.06 19.08 10.42
CA ASP A 69 -20.49 19.85 9.25
C ASP A 69 -20.11 19.12 7.97
N ILE A 70 -21.10 18.48 7.33
CA ILE A 70 -20.92 17.62 6.15
C ILE A 70 -21.63 18.29 4.97
N THR A 71 -20.94 19.21 4.31
CA THR A 71 -21.39 19.88 3.07
C THR A 71 -20.73 19.27 1.84
N ILE A 72 -21.33 19.46 0.66
CA ILE A 72 -20.79 18.90 -0.60
C ILE A 72 -19.44 19.53 -0.93
N GLU A 73 -19.33 20.85 -0.75
CA GLU A 73 -18.10 21.61 -0.97
C GLU A 73 -16.97 21.08 -0.10
N ARG A 74 -17.30 20.75 1.15
CA ARG A 74 -16.35 20.19 2.08
C ARG A 74 -15.93 18.78 1.69
N ILE A 75 -16.87 17.88 1.41
CA ILE A 75 -16.52 16.52 0.92
C ILE A 75 -15.63 16.62 -0.32
N TRP A 76 -15.95 17.49 -1.27
CA TRP A 76 -15.17 17.66 -2.49
C TRP A 76 -13.74 18.16 -2.21
N SER A 77 -13.54 19.01 -1.20
CA SER A 77 -12.21 19.49 -0.80
C SER A 77 -11.31 18.40 -0.18
N HIS A 78 -11.91 17.31 0.33
CA HIS A 78 -11.21 16.14 0.87
C HIS A 78 -10.91 15.08 -0.22
N VAL A 79 -11.53 15.16 -1.40
CA VAL A 79 -11.16 14.30 -2.55
C VAL A 79 -9.91 14.86 -3.22
N ASP A 80 -8.76 14.67 -2.57
CA ASP A 80 -7.48 15.21 -3.00
C ASP A 80 -6.45 14.12 -3.35
N VAL A 81 -5.16 14.48 -3.30
CA VAL A 81 -4.04 13.57 -3.57
C VAL A 81 -3.99 12.39 -2.59
N PHE A 82 -4.43 12.57 -1.34
CA PHE A 82 -4.47 11.52 -0.34
C PHE A 82 -5.58 10.53 -0.64
N ALA A 83 -6.80 10.99 -0.96
CA ALA A 83 -7.89 10.13 -1.42
C ALA A 83 -7.48 9.30 -2.66
N LEU A 84 -6.79 9.91 -3.62
CA LEU A 84 -6.24 9.21 -4.78
C LEU A 84 -5.15 8.19 -4.38
N ALA A 85 -4.27 8.56 -3.45
CA ALA A 85 -3.22 7.68 -2.94
C ALA A 85 -3.80 6.46 -2.22
N HIS A 86 -4.88 6.63 -1.45
CA HIS A 86 -5.64 5.54 -0.85
C HIS A 86 -6.19 4.62 -1.95
N PHE A 87 -6.95 5.17 -2.91
CA PHE A 87 -7.50 4.38 -4.01
C PHE A 87 -6.43 3.57 -4.77
N LEU A 88 -5.37 4.23 -5.24
CA LEU A 88 -4.31 3.58 -6.01
C LEU A 88 -3.51 2.61 -5.14
N GLY A 89 -3.18 2.99 -3.90
CA GLY A 89 -2.46 2.16 -2.95
C GLY A 89 -3.19 0.86 -2.66
N TRP A 90 -4.51 0.92 -2.45
CA TRP A 90 -5.34 -0.25 -2.20
C TRP A 90 -5.56 -1.11 -3.45
N MET A 91 -5.64 -0.49 -4.62
CA MET A 91 -5.61 -1.21 -5.89
C MET A 91 -4.31 -2.02 -6.06
N PHE A 92 -3.15 -1.42 -5.80
CA PHE A 92 -1.87 -2.12 -5.88
C PHE A 92 -1.74 -3.22 -4.81
N LYS A 93 -2.12 -2.95 -3.56
CA LYS A 93 -2.14 -3.96 -2.49
C LYS A 93 -3.04 -5.14 -2.89
N ALA A 94 -4.19 -4.88 -3.51
CA ALA A 94 -5.09 -5.92 -3.99
C ALA A 94 -4.49 -6.78 -5.11
N ILE A 95 -3.75 -6.17 -6.04
CA ILE A 95 -3.00 -6.88 -7.09
C ILE A 95 -1.94 -7.83 -6.48
N LEU A 96 -1.33 -7.44 -5.36
CA LEU A 96 -0.29 -8.22 -4.68
C LEU A 96 -0.89 -9.34 -3.79
N ILE A 97 -1.80 -8.99 -2.88
CA ILE A 97 -2.33 -9.92 -1.86
C ILE A 97 -3.42 -10.82 -2.44
N ARG A 98 -4.24 -10.32 -3.35
CA ARG A 98 -5.29 -11.07 -4.07
C ARG A 98 -6.27 -11.82 -3.15
N HIS A 99 -6.58 -11.24 -1.99
CA HIS A 99 -7.54 -11.83 -1.04
C HIS A 99 -8.34 -10.76 -0.32
N MET A 100 -9.65 -10.75 -0.55
CA MET A 100 -10.57 -9.73 -0.04
C MET A 100 -10.50 -9.58 1.48
N GLY A 101 -10.66 -10.65 2.26
CA GLY A 101 -10.69 -10.56 3.73
C GLY A 101 -9.42 -9.97 4.35
N ILE A 102 -8.24 -10.46 3.96
CA ILE A 102 -6.94 -9.91 4.38
C ILE A 102 -6.82 -8.42 4.01
N LEU A 103 -7.22 -8.03 2.79
CA LEU A 103 -7.14 -6.63 2.37
C LEU A 103 -8.01 -5.71 3.24
N TRP A 104 -9.26 -6.10 3.50
CA TRP A 104 -10.13 -5.33 4.39
C TRP A 104 -9.60 -5.26 5.82
N ALA A 105 -9.04 -6.35 6.35
CA ALA A 105 -8.45 -6.35 7.68
C ALA A 105 -7.23 -5.41 7.77
N ILE A 106 -6.36 -5.42 6.77
CA ILE A 106 -5.22 -4.49 6.71
C ILE A 106 -5.73 -3.06 6.52
N SER A 107 -6.84 -2.85 5.79
CA SER A 107 -7.40 -1.51 5.55
C SER A 107 -7.86 -0.87 6.83
N ILE A 108 -8.64 -1.60 7.63
CA ILE A 108 -9.06 -1.11 8.96
C ILE A 108 -7.85 -0.89 9.87
N MET A 109 -6.86 -1.80 9.84
CA MET A 109 -5.67 -1.66 10.67
C MET A 109 -4.79 -0.47 10.26
N TRP A 110 -4.84 -0.06 8.99
CA TRP A 110 -4.14 1.13 8.50
C TRP A 110 -4.70 2.40 9.12
N GLU A 111 -6.02 2.58 9.12
CA GLU A 111 -6.67 3.74 9.76
C GLU A 111 -6.38 3.80 11.27
N ILE A 112 -6.38 2.65 11.95
CA ILE A 112 -6.02 2.58 13.36
C ILE A 112 -4.58 3.06 13.58
N THR A 113 -3.70 2.74 12.63
CA THR A 113 -2.30 3.18 12.66
C THR A 113 -2.21 4.69 12.43
N GLU A 114 -2.98 5.26 11.52
CA GLU A 114 -3.04 6.71 11.30
C GLU A 114 -3.52 7.46 12.53
N ILE A 115 -4.59 6.98 13.19
CA ILE A 115 -5.06 7.53 14.46
C ILE A 115 -3.96 7.44 15.53
N ALA A 116 -3.28 6.29 15.64
CA ALA A 116 -2.22 6.10 16.62
C ALA A 116 -1.03 7.06 16.40
N PHE A 117 -0.73 7.40 15.14
CA PHE A 117 0.39 8.26 14.76
C PHE A 117 0.00 9.70 14.39
N ALA A 118 -1.26 10.10 14.57
CA ALA A 118 -1.74 11.46 14.30
C ALA A 118 -1.02 12.54 15.12
N HIS A 119 -0.47 12.17 16.28
CA HIS A 119 0.37 13.06 17.09
C HIS A 119 1.73 13.37 16.46
N LEU A 120 2.22 12.53 15.53
CA LEU A 120 3.49 12.75 14.81
C LEU A 120 3.27 13.49 13.48
N LEU A 121 2.18 13.18 12.78
CA LEU A 121 1.83 13.80 11.50
C LEU A 121 0.45 14.44 11.61
N PRO A 122 0.36 15.79 11.66
CA PRO A 122 -0.91 16.50 11.74
C PRO A 122 -1.86 16.24 10.58
N ASN A 123 -1.35 15.81 9.43
CA ASN A 123 -2.17 15.43 8.27
C ASN A 123 -3.09 14.25 8.56
N PHE A 124 -2.73 13.35 9.49
CA PHE A 124 -3.58 12.21 9.88
C PHE A 124 -4.69 12.61 10.88
N VAL A 125 -4.77 13.89 11.27
CA VAL A 125 -5.89 14.38 12.07
C VAL A 125 -7.05 14.68 11.12
N GLU A 126 -7.87 13.67 10.92
CA GLU A 126 -8.97 13.68 9.96
C GLU A 126 -10.33 13.53 10.64
N CYS A 127 -11.40 13.81 9.89
CA CYS A 127 -12.75 13.61 10.38
C CYS A 127 -13.15 12.14 10.39
N TRP A 128 -14.04 11.76 11.31
CA TRP A 128 -14.53 10.37 11.40
C TRP A 128 -15.14 9.87 10.08
N TRP A 129 -15.81 10.75 9.33
CA TRP A 129 -16.43 10.41 8.05
C TRP A 129 -15.40 10.32 6.93
N ASP A 130 -14.28 11.03 7.05
CA ASP A 130 -13.16 10.98 6.12
C ASP A 130 -12.51 9.59 6.24
N ALA A 131 -11.95 9.30 7.41
CA ALA A 131 -11.28 8.03 7.71
C ALA A 131 -12.18 6.80 7.51
N LEU A 132 -13.43 6.83 7.99
CA LEU A 132 -14.30 5.64 7.91
C LEU A 132 -15.02 5.52 6.56
N ILE A 133 -15.56 6.61 6.02
CA ILE A 133 -16.41 6.54 4.82
C ILE A 133 -15.58 6.81 3.57
N LEU A 134 -14.89 7.95 3.51
CA LEU A 134 -14.11 8.30 2.34
C LEU A 134 -12.93 7.35 2.16
N ASP A 135 -12.15 7.09 3.19
CA ASP A 135 -10.95 6.27 3.07
C ASP A 135 -11.29 4.78 3.08
N VAL A 136 -11.78 4.22 4.19
CA VAL A 136 -12.02 2.76 4.27
C VAL A 136 -13.06 2.26 3.28
N VAL A 137 -14.24 2.87 3.26
CA VAL A 137 -15.36 2.33 2.46
C VAL A 137 -15.20 2.68 0.99
N VAL A 138 -14.94 3.94 0.67
CA VAL A 138 -14.91 4.43 -0.72
C VAL A 138 -13.55 4.18 -1.36
N CYS A 139 -12.50 4.89 -0.96
CA CYS A 139 -11.20 4.84 -1.63
C CYS A 139 -10.56 3.44 -1.53
N ASN A 140 -10.44 2.92 -0.32
CA ASN A 140 -9.82 1.62 -0.06
C ASN A 140 -10.69 0.49 -0.63
N GLY A 141 -12.00 0.51 -0.36
CA GLY A 141 -12.94 -0.49 -0.84
C GLY A 141 -13.03 -0.56 -2.37
N VAL A 142 -13.17 0.58 -3.05
CA VAL A 142 -13.20 0.65 -4.53
C VAL A 142 -11.84 0.29 -5.11
N GLY A 143 -10.74 0.74 -4.49
CA GLY A 143 -9.38 0.36 -4.87
C GLY A 143 -9.19 -1.16 -4.84
N ILE A 144 -9.58 -1.81 -3.74
CA ILE A 144 -9.54 -3.27 -3.58
C ILE A 144 -10.35 -3.96 -4.69
N TRP A 145 -11.59 -3.51 -4.91
CA TRP A 145 -12.45 -4.09 -5.94
C TRP A 145 -11.83 -3.96 -7.34
N CYS A 146 -11.34 -2.78 -7.71
CA CYS A 146 -10.65 -2.52 -8.98
C CYS A 146 -9.43 -3.42 -9.14
N GLY A 147 -8.59 -3.53 -8.11
CA GLY A 147 -7.38 -4.36 -8.14
C GLY A 147 -7.71 -5.84 -8.32
N LEU A 148 -8.69 -6.37 -7.59
CA LEU A 148 -9.13 -7.76 -7.73
C LEU A 148 -9.80 -8.01 -9.09
N LYS A 149 -10.58 -7.06 -9.60
CA LYS A 149 -11.17 -7.12 -10.94
C LYS A 149 -10.09 -7.15 -12.03
N LEU A 150 -9.05 -6.33 -11.90
CA LEU A 150 -7.90 -6.33 -12.78
C LEU A 150 -7.15 -7.67 -12.73
N CYS A 151 -6.95 -8.26 -11.54
CA CYS A 151 -6.38 -9.60 -11.40
C CYS A 151 -7.17 -10.62 -12.23
N LYS A 152 -8.50 -10.58 -12.15
CA LYS A 152 -9.39 -11.48 -12.89
C LYS A 152 -9.32 -11.24 -14.40
N MET A 153 -9.29 -9.98 -14.84
CA MET A 153 -9.19 -9.61 -16.26
C MET A 153 -7.87 -10.05 -16.89
N LEU A 154 -6.77 -10.01 -16.12
CA LEU A 154 -5.45 -10.42 -16.57
C LEU A 154 -5.15 -11.91 -16.32
N GLU A 155 -6.17 -12.69 -15.91
CA GLU A 155 -6.04 -14.12 -15.57
C GLU A 155 -4.86 -14.40 -14.62
N MET A 156 -4.65 -13.50 -13.66
CA MET A 156 -3.55 -13.64 -12.72
C MET A 156 -3.78 -14.82 -11.78
N ARG A 157 -2.69 -15.50 -11.42
CA ARG A 157 -2.71 -16.63 -10.51
C ARG A 157 -3.38 -16.28 -9.18
N GLU A 158 -4.35 -17.11 -8.78
CA GLU A 158 -5.01 -16.99 -7.48
C GLU A 158 -4.14 -17.57 -6.35
N TYR A 159 -4.10 -16.89 -5.20
CA TYR A 159 -3.44 -17.37 -3.99
C TYR A 159 -4.47 -17.91 -3.00
N ARG A 160 -4.30 -19.17 -2.58
CA ARG A 160 -5.11 -19.77 -1.52
C ARG A 160 -4.41 -19.57 -0.17
N TRP A 161 -4.79 -18.50 0.53
CA TRP A 161 -4.24 -18.13 1.85
C TRP A 161 -4.69 -19.05 2.99
N ILE A 162 -5.76 -19.82 2.79
CA ILE A 162 -6.23 -20.79 3.78
C ILE A 162 -5.35 -22.05 3.77
N SER A 163 -4.76 -22.35 4.91
CA SER A 163 -3.95 -23.54 5.18
C SER A 163 -4.82 -24.76 5.49
N ILE A 164 -4.23 -25.95 5.34
CA ILE A 164 -4.74 -27.33 5.25
C ILE A 164 -5.62 -27.80 6.45
N LYS A 165 -5.93 -26.91 7.40
CA LYS A 165 -6.63 -27.26 8.66
C LYS A 165 -8.09 -27.70 8.50
N HIS A 166 -8.74 -27.41 7.37
CA HIS A 166 -10.13 -27.84 7.13
C HIS A 166 -10.28 -29.21 6.46
N ILE A 167 -9.19 -29.91 6.16
CA ILE A 167 -9.25 -31.26 5.58
C ILE A 167 -9.01 -32.27 6.69
N SER A 168 -10.07 -32.91 7.18
CA SER A 168 -9.99 -33.98 8.18
C SER A 168 -9.31 -35.25 7.64
N SER A 169 -9.42 -35.50 6.33
CA SER A 169 -8.90 -36.72 5.69
C SER A 169 -7.46 -36.57 5.19
N THR A 170 -6.61 -37.54 5.55
CA THR A 170 -5.21 -37.67 5.09
C THR A 170 -5.09 -37.65 3.57
N THR A 171 -6.04 -38.25 2.85
CA THR A 171 -6.07 -38.29 1.38
C THR A 171 -6.30 -36.91 0.77
N GLY A 172 -7.16 -36.09 1.39
CA GLY A 172 -7.40 -34.71 0.93
C GLY A 172 -6.19 -33.81 1.16
N LYS A 173 -5.44 -34.02 2.25
CA LYS A 173 -4.17 -33.31 2.50
C LYS A 173 -3.13 -33.65 1.43
N ILE A 174 -2.97 -34.93 1.10
CA ILE A 174 -2.02 -35.40 0.07
C ILE A 174 -2.41 -34.87 -1.32
N LYS A 175 -3.70 -34.86 -1.67
CA LYS A 175 -4.19 -34.31 -2.94
C LYS A 175 -3.94 -32.80 -3.04
N GLN A 176 -4.13 -32.06 -1.96
CA GLN A 176 -3.86 -30.60 -1.92
C GLN A 176 -2.36 -30.30 -1.97
N ILE A 177 -1.51 -31.11 -1.32
CA ILE A 177 -0.05 -31.00 -1.40
C ILE A 177 0.43 -31.28 -2.83
N LYS A 178 -0.08 -32.35 -3.48
CA LYS A 178 0.20 -32.62 -4.90
C LYS A 178 -0.25 -31.46 -5.80
N LEU A 179 -1.46 -30.94 -5.59
CA LEU A 179 -1.93 -29.76 -6.34
C LEU A 179 -1.00 -28.57 -6.13
N ARG A 180 -0.55 -28.29 -4.89
CA ARG A 180 0.37 -27.17 -4.61
C ARG A 180 1.75 -27.38 -5.26
N ALA A 181 2.26 -28.61 -5.29
CA ALA A 181 3.54 -28.97 -5.92
C ALA A 181 3.51 -28.96 -7.45
N GLN A 182 2.32 -29.11 -8.07
CA GLN A 182 2.15 -28.99 -9.52
C GLN A 182 2.02 -27.54 -10.00
N ILE A 183 1.86 -26.59 -9.07
CA ILE A 183 1.66 -25.16 -9.36
C ILE A 183 2.91 -24.35 -8.93
N SER A 184 3.93 -24.96 -8.32
CA SER A 184 5.27 -24.34 -8.15
C SER A 184 6.11 -24.53 -9.40
#